data_AF-A0A707I7Z6-F1
#
_entry.id   AF-A0A707I7Z6-F1
#
_cell.length_a   1.000
_cell.length_b   1.000
_cell.length_c   1.000
_cell.angle_alpha   90.00
_cell.angle_beta   90.00
_cell.angle_gamma   90.00
#
_symmetry.space_group_name_H-M   'P 1'
#
loop_
_entity.id
_entity.type
_entity.pdbx_description
1 polymer ?
#
loop_
_entity_poly.entity_id
_entity_poly.type
_entity_poly.pdbx_seq_one_letter_code
_entity_poly.pdbx_strand_id
1 'polypeptide(L)'
;MLKSPLLWKMITLGGAMILLLIPLMMVRHTIVERADYRSHVEAAIRQSTSGPQKVVGPLVAIPVTELYTVLEEEKEVQYKRSYLYFWLPESLLVEGNQNVEARKIGIYQGQVWHTDMAIKAEFDVARLHELNRPNITLGKPFIVVGVGDARGISAVKAPQVNGETLTVEPGTGLPESREGIHIPLPDSQWATRNLTLDMSLNLSGTGSFSLVPVGRSSEMTLASNWPHPNFVGDFLPGKR
;
A
#
# COMPACT_ATOMS: atom_id res chain seq x y z
N MET A 1 62.59 32.10 16.62
CA MET A 1 61.69 33.04 17.33
C MET A 1 60.69 33.62 16.33
N LEU A 2 59.50 33.02 16.19
CA LEU A 2 58.46 33.50 15.26
C LEU A 2 57.78 34.75 15.85
N LYS A 3 58.42 35.91 15.75
CA LYS A 3 57.86 37.21 16.13
C LYS A 3 57.08 37.84 14.97
N SER A 4 56.10 37.12 14.42
CA SER A 4 55.13 37.75 13.52
C SER A 4 53.80 37.91 14.25
N PRO A 5 53.32 39.13 14.53
CA PRO A 5 52.04 39.35 15.18
C PRO A 5 50.86 38.79 14.37
N LEU A 6 51.04 38.54 13.08
CA LEU A 6 50.07 37.87 12.21
C LEU A 6 49.90 36.38 12.56
N LEU A 7 50.99 35.67 12.88
CA LEU A 7 50.94 34.27 13.30
C LEU A 7 50.14 34.09 14.60
N TRP A 8 50.32 35.01 15.55
CA TRP A 8 49.59 34.96 16.81
C TRP A 8 48.09 35.20 16.62
N LYS A 9 47.72 36.15 15.73
CA LYS A 9 46.32 36.39 15.35
C LYS A 9 45.68 35.20 14.63
N MET A 10 46.41 34.49 13.77
CA MET A 10 45.89 33.29 13.11
C MET A 10 45.68 32.12 14.08
N ILE A 11 46.59 31.94 15.05
CA ILE A 11 46.47 30.89 16.06
C ILE A 11 45.30 31.18 17.00
N THR A 12 45.12 32.42 17.46
CA THR A 12 43.98 32.76 18.32
C THR A 12 42.65 32.63 17.59
N LEU A 13 42.57 33.07 16.33
CA LEU A 13 41.38 32.92 15.53
C LEU A 13 41.04 31.43 15.26
N GLY A 14 42.05 30.63 14.91
CA GLY A 14 41.89 29.18 14.72
C GLY A 14 41.47 28.46 16.01
N GLY A 15 42.08 28.84 17.14
CA GLY A 15 41.72 28.31 18.46
C GLY A 15 40.29 28.68 18.86
N ALA A 16 39.87 29.94 18.64
CA ALA A 16 38.50 30.37 18.88
C ALA A 16 37.51 29.63 17.97
N MET A 17 37.86 29.39 16.70
CA MET A 17 37.02 28.62 15.78
C MET A 17 36.85 27.17 16.24
N ILE A 18 37.92 26.50 16.67
CA ILE A 18 37.85 25.14 17.22
C ILE A 18 37.04 25.10 18.52
N LEU A 19 37.22 26.08 19.40
CA LEU A 19 36.48 26.16 20.65
C LEU A 19 34.98 26.36 20.41
N LEU A 20 34.60 27.12 19.39
CA LEU A 20 33.19 27.28 18.97
C LEU A 20 32.62 26.04 18.26
N LEU A 21 33.44 25.15 17.71
CA LEU A 21 32.97 23.88 17.15
C LEU A 21 32.47 22.91 18.24
N ILE A 22 32.96 23.00 19.47
CA ILE A 22 32.55 22.11 20.57
C ILE A 22 31.06 22.31 20.91
N PRO A 23 30.57 23.54 21.22
CA PRO A 23 29.14 23.77 21.42
C PRO A 23 28.28 23.40 20.21
N LEU A 24 28.78 23.67 18.99
CA LEU A 24 28.05 23.35 17.76
C LEU A 24 27.86 21.83 17.59
N MET A 25 28.87 21.03 17.91
CA MET A 25 28.76 19.58 17.93
C MET A 25 27.80 19.07 19.02
N MET A 26 27.79 19.68 20.21
CA MET A 26 26.83 19.32 21.28
C MET A 26 25.38 19.61 20.89
N VAL A 27 25.13 20.76 20.26
CA VAL A 27 23.81 21.11 19.74
C VAL A 27 23.40 20.14 18.63
N ARG A 28 24.32 19.83 17.70
CA ARG A 28 24.05 18.84 16.64
C ARG A 28 23.77 17.45 17.21
N HIS A 29 24.50 17.00 18.23
CA HIS A 29 24.27 15.72 18.90
C HIS A 29 22.88 15.66 19.54
N THR A 30 22.49 16.72 20.25
CA THR A 30 21.17 16.83 20.88
C THR A 30 20.04 16.83 19.84
N ILE A 31 20.25 17.48 18.69
CA ILE A 31 19.28 17.50 17.58
C ILE A 31 19.18 16.12 16.92
N VAL A 32 20.31 15.46 16.65
CA VAL A 32 20.35 14.12 16.04
C VAL A 32 19.68 13.11 16.95
N GLU A 33 19.99 13.15 18.25
CA GLU A 33 19.31 12.33 19.26
C GLU A 33 17.79 12.51 19.19
N ARG A 34 17.28 13.75 19.13
CA ARG A 34 15.83 14.02 19.04
C ARG A 34 15.19 13.56 17.73
N ALA A 35 15.90 13.68 16.61
CA ALA A 35 15.43 13.17 15.31
C ALA A 35 15.37 11.62 15.30
N ASP A 36 16.38 10.96 15.85
CA ASP A 36 16.40 9.51 16.02
C ASP A 36 15.35 9.05 17.04
N TYR A 37 15.07 9.82 18.09
CA TYR A 37 14.04 9.46 19.07
C TYR A 37 12.64 9.45 18.47
N ARG A 38 12.30 10.38 17.57
CA ARG A 38 10.99 10.36 16.89
C ARG A 38 10.82 9.09 16.06
N SER A 39 11.85 8.68 15.34
CA SER A 39 11.79 7.47 14.50
C SER A 39 11.71 6.20 15.34
N HIS A 40 12.37 6.14 16.50
CA HIS A 40 12.26 5.02 17.45
C HIS A 40 10.86 4.90 18.07
N VAL A 41 10.21 6.02 18.39
CA VAL A 41 8.84 6.04 18.92
C VAL A 41 7.85 5.57 17.87
N GLU A 42 7.92 6.12 16.66
CA GLU A 42 7.08 5.70 15.54
C GLU A 42 7.28 4.19 15.28
N ALA A 43 8.53 3.70 15.29
CA ALA A 43 8.83 2.28 15.13
C ALA A 43 8.23 1.39 16.25
N ALA A 44 8.32 1.81 17.51
CA ALA A 44 7.74 1.06 18.63
C ALA A 44 6.21 0.97 18.54
N ILE A 45 5.54 2.05 18.12
CA ILE A 45 4.09 2.06 17.91
C ILE A 45 3.73 1.15 16.72
N ARG A 46 4.45 1.25 15.58
CA ARG A 46 4.28 0.36 14.41
C ARG A 46 4.46 -1.11 14.77
N GLN A 47 5.39 -1.43 15.66
CA GLN A 47 5.61 -2.82 16.08
C GLN A 47 4.42 -3.38 16.86
N SER A 48 3.76 -2.54 17.66
CA SER A 48 2.65 -2.93 18.55
C SER A 48 1.26 -2.90 17.92
N THR A 49 1.08 -2.20 16.79
CA THR A 49 -0.21 -2.03 16.10
C THR A 49 -0.07 -2.45 14.63
N SER A 50 0.24 -1.50 13.76
CA SER A 50 0.48 -1.71 12.33
C SER A 50 1.19 -0.49 11.75
N GLY A 51 1.89 -0.69 10.64
CA GLY A 51 2.58 0.36 9.91
C GLY A 51 1.64 1.34 9.18
N PRO A 52 2.23 2.24 8.39
CA PRO A 52 1.51 2.97 7.35
C PRO A 52 0.81 2.01 6.40
N GLN A 53 -0.38 2.41 5.94
CA GLN A 53 -1.21 1.55 5.12
C GLN A 53 -1.32 2.12 3.71
N LYS A 54 -1.05 1.25 2.74
CA LYS A 54 -1.29 1.51 1.32
C LYS A 54 -2.24 0.43 0.81
N VAL A 55 -3.49 0.80 0.56
CA VAL A 55 -4.51 -0.10 0.03
C VAL A 55 -4.41 -0.12 -1.49
N VAL A 56 -4.32 -1.32 -2.05
CA VAL A 56 -4.25 -1.55 -3.51
C VAL A 56 -5.30 -2.58 -3.89
N GLY A 57 -6.08 -2.29 -4.92
CA GLY A 57 -7.21 -3.13 -5.31
C GLY A 57 -8.55 -2.50 -4.92
N PRO A 58 -9.65 -3.24 -5.08
CA PRO A 58 -9.73 -4.63 -5.51
C PRO A 58 -9.37 -4.81 -7.00
N LEU A 59 -8.71 -5.91 -7.32
CA LEU A 59 -8.42 -6.34 -8.70
C LEU A 59 -8.57 -7.86 -8.81
N VAL A 60 -8.98 -8.37 -9.96
CA VAL A 60 -9.11 -9.81 -10.17
C VAL A 60 -7.83 -10.36 -10.79
N ALA A 61 -7.14 -11.24 -10.09
CA ALA A 61 -5.98 -11.96 -10.61
C ALA A 61 -6.45 -13.27 -11.25
N ILE A 62 -6.08 -13.47 -12.52
CA ILE A 62 -6.46 -14.63 -13.32
C ILE A 62 -5.17 -15.34 -13.72
N PRO A 63 -4.92 -16.57 -13.21
CA PRO A 63 -3.84 -17.39 -13.71
C PRO A 63 -4.11 -17.79 -15.17
N VAL A 64 -3.19 -17.47 -16.07
CA VAL A 64 -3.29 -17.75 -17.50
C VAL A 64 -2.16 -18.69 -17.89
N THR A 65 -2.52 -19.76 -18.59
CA THR A 65 -1.57 -20.65 -19.27
C THR A 65 -1.77 -20.51 -20.78
N GLU A 66 -0.74 -20.09 -21.48
CA GLU A 66 -0.74 -19.97 -22.94
C GLU A 66 0.18 -21.04 -23.56
N LEU A 67 -0.34 -21.73 -24.58
CA LEU A 67 0.43 -22.60 -25.46
C LEU A 67 0.81 -21.81 -26.71
N TYR A 68 2.10 -21.84 -27.07
CA TYR A 68 2.58 -21.22 -28.30
C TYR A 68 3.55 -22.15 -29.00
N THR A 69 3.54 -22.10 -30.33
CA THR A 69 4.38 -22.95 -31.17
C THR A 69 5.53 -22.11 -31.71
N VAL A 70 6.75 -22.64 -31.57
CA VAL A 70 7.96 -22.06 -32.15
C VAL A 70 8.52 -23.07 -33.15
N LEU A 71 8.98 -22.58 -34.29
CA LEU A 71 9.61 -23.40 -35.31
C LEU A 71 11.12 -23.45 -35.02
N GLU A 72 11.58 -24.60 -34.52
CA GLU A 72 12.99 -24.87 -34.21
C GLU A 72 13.48 -25.99 -35.12
N GLU A 73 14.56 -25.77 -35.86
CA GLU A 73 15.18 -26.79 -36.72
C GLU A 73 14.18 -27.52 -37.65
N GLU A 74 13.29 -26.75 -38.28
CA GLU A 74 12.20 -27.24 -39.16
C GLU A 74 11.15 -28.13 -38.47
N LYS A 75 11.11 -28.15 -37.13
CA LYS A 75 10.09 -28.83 -36.33
C LYS A 75 9.27 -27.83 -35.53
N GLU A 76 7.97 -28.04 -35.49
CA GLU A 76 7.08 -27.32 -34.58
C GLU A 76 7.24 -27.87 -33.17
N VAL A 77 7.74 -27.03 -32.25
CA VAL A 77 7.84 -27.34 -30.83
C VAL A 77 6.81 -26.49 -30.08
N GLN A 78 5.98 -27.15 -29.26
CA GLN A 78 5.02 -26.46 -28.39
C GLN A 78 5.66 -26.11 -27.05
N TYR A 79 5.55 -24.84 -26.69
CA TYR A 79 5.98 -24.30 -25.41
C TYR A 79 4.78 -23.85 -24.58
N LYS A 80 4.96 -23.85 -23.25
CA LYS A 80 3.97 -23.40 -22.27
C LYS A 80 4.49 -22.19 -21.51
N ARG A 81 3.70 -21.12 -21.46
CA ARG A 81 3.97 -19.94 -20.63
C ARG A 81 2.83 -19.73 -19.63
N SER A 82 3.19 -19.53 -18.37
CA SER A 82 2.24 -19.22 -17.30
C SER A 82 2.47 -17.80 -16.78
N TYR A 83 1.40 -17.03 -16.61
CA TYR A 83 1.45 -15.67 -16.05
C TYR A 83 0.15 -15.31 -15.34
N LEU A 84 0.15 -14.20 -14.59
CA LEU A 84 -1.07 -13.63 -14.01
C LEU A 84 -1.55 -12.48 -14.90
N TYR A 85 -2.81 -12.56 -15.32
CA TYR A 85 -3.51 -11.44 -15.94
C TYR A 85 -4.32 -10.72 -14.87
N PHE A 86 -4.22 -9.39 -14.82
CA PHE A 86 -4.97 -8.58 -13.87
C PHE A 86 -6.14 -7.90 -14.57
N TRP A 87 -7.35 -8.22 -14.14
CA TRP A 87 -8.58 -7.56 -14.58
C TRP A 87 -8.93 -6.47 -13.56
N LEU A 88 -8.75 -5.22 -13.99
CA LEU A 88 -8.95 -4.01 -13.20
C LEU A 88 -10.41 -3.54 -13.30
N PRO A 89 -10.93 -2.87 -12.26
CA PRO A 89 -12.31 -2.39 -12.28
C PRO A 89 -12.50 -1.21 -13.24
N GLU A 90 -13.69 -1.08 -13.80
CA GLU A 90 -14.14 0.09 -14.53
C GLU A 90 -14.48 1.24 -13.58
N SER A 91 -15.14 0.91 -12.47
CA SER A 91 -15.50 1.85 -11.40
C SER A 91 -15.01 1.33 -10.06
N LEU A 92 -14.34 2.18 -9.29
CA LEU A 92 -13.92 1.93 -7.92
C LEU A 92 -14.45 3.05 -7.02
N LEU A 93 -15.37 2.72 -6.12
CA LEU A 93 -15.90 3.64 -5.11
C LEU A 93 -15.43 3.18 -3.74
N VAL A 94 -14.78 4.08 -3.01
CA VAL A 94 -14.30 3.82 -1.64
C VAL A 94 -14.85 4.90 -0.70
N GLU A 95 -15.60 4.47 0.30
CA GLU A 95 -16.10 5.33 1.37
C GLU A 95 -15.44 4.91 2.68
N GLY A 96 -14.68 5.81 3.30
CA GLY A 96 -13.98 5.58 4.55
C GLY A 96 -14.48 6.47 5.66
N ASN A 97 -14.66 5.90 6.86
CA ASN A 97 -14.81 6.66 8.09
C ASN A 97 -13.62 6.39 9.00
N GLN A 98 -12.75 7.37 9.16
CA GLN A 98 -11.50 7.27 9.90
C GLN A 98 -11.60 7.96 11.26
N ASN A 99 -11.32 7.19 12.30
CA ASN A 99 -11.17 7.70 13.66
C ASN A 99 -9.70 7.66 14.06
N VAL A 100 -9.14 8.82 14.41
CA VAL A 100 -7.77 9.00 14.87
C VAL A 100 -7.77 9.16 16.39
N GLU A 101 -6.94 8.36 17.05
CA GLU A 101 -6.80 8.30 18.49
C GLU A 101 -5.33 8.41 18.91
N ALA A 102 -5.09 9.15 20.00
CA ALA A 102 -3.78 9.22 20.60
C ALA A 102 -3.49 7.95 21.40
N ARG A 103 -2.47 7.19 21.00
CA ARG A 103 -2.00 6.01 21.72
C ARG A 103 -0.69 6.31 22.44
N LYS A 104 -0.67 6.05 23.76
CA LYS A 104 0.53 6.18 24.58
C LYS A 104 1.26 4.84 24.69
N ILE A 105 2.58 4.87 24.52
CA ILE A 105 3.48 3.74 24.81
C ILE A 105 4.59 4.28 25.71
N GLY A 106 4.57 3.90 26.99
CA GLY A 106 5.48 4.44 28.00
C GLY A 106 5.30 5.96 28.15
N ILE A 107 6.38 6.72 27.98
CA ILE A 107 6.38 8.20 28.00
C ILE A 107 6.02 8.83 26.65
N TYR A 108 5.80 8.02 25.63
CA TYR A 108 5.61 8.47 24.25
C TYR A 108 4.16 8.42 23.83
N GLN A 109 3.79 9.29 22.89
CA GLN A 109 2.45 9.38 22.34
C GLN A 109 2.54 9.49 20.82
N GLY A 110 1.77 8.66 20.12
CA GLY A 110 1.60 8.76 18.67
C GLY A 110 0.14 8.62 18.28
N GLN A 111 -0.16 8.88 17.02
CA GLN A 111 -1.51 8.76 16.49
C GLN A 111 -1.69 7.39 15.84
N VAL A 112 -2.72 6.67 16.28
CA VAL A 112 -3.22 5.46 15.64
C VAL A 112 -4.56 5.83 15.02
N TRP A 113 -4.84 5.30 13.85
CA TRP A 113 -6.13 5.50 13.21
C TRP A 113 -6.79 4.16 12.91
N HIS A 114 -8.12 4.16 12.96
CA HIS A 114 -9.00 3.06 12.62
C HIS A 114 -9.95 3.53 11.55
N THR A 115 -10.05 2.80 10.44
CA THR A 115 -10.91 3.17 9.32
C THR A 115 -11.84 2.01 8.99
N ASP A 116 -13.14 2.26 9.05
CA ASP A 116 -14.15 1.41 8.41
C ASP A 116 -14.28 1.84 6.95
N MET A 117 -13.91 0.96 6.02
CA MET A 117 -13.98 1.26 4.58
C MET A 117 -15.02 0.40 3.90
N ALA A 118 -15.99 1.01 3.22
CA ALA A 118 -16.84 0.36 2.25
C ALA A 118 -16.20 0.49 0.86
N ILE A 119 -16.05 -0.63 0.17
CA ILE A 119 -15.39 -0.72 -1.14
C ILE A 119 -16.39 -1.35 -2.10
N LYS A 120 -16.72 -0.62 -3.17
CA LYS A 120 -17.54 -1.11 -4.28
C LYS A 120 -16.72 -1.04 -5.56
N ALA A 121 -16.72 -2.14 -6.31
CA ALA A 121 -16.01 -2.20 -7.57
C ALA A 121 -16.83 -2.91 -8.65
N GLU A 122 -16.80 -2.36 -9.85
CA GLU A 122 -17.48 -2.91 -11.02
C GLU A 122 -16.46 -3.30 -12.09
N PHE A 123 -16.58 -4.50 -12.64
CA PHE A 123 -15.68 -5.04 -13.64
C PHE A 123 -16.47 -5.41 -14.90
N ASP A 124 -16.02 -4.89 -16.05
CA ASP A 124 -16.60 -5.17 -17.36
C ASP A 124 -15.93 -6.39 -18.02
N VAL A 125 -16.74 -7.41 -18.31
CA VAL A 125 -16.28 -8.68 -18.89
C VAL A 125 -15.71 -8.49 -20.30
N ALA A 126 -16.08 -7.42 -21.00
CA ALA A 126 -15.54 -7.12 -22.33
C ALA A 126 -14.01 -6.98 -22.32
N ARG A 127 -13.41 -6.64 -21.17
CA ARG A 127 -11.95 -6.58 -20.99
C ARG A 127 -11.27 -7.94 -21.08
N LEU A 128 -11.99 -9.03 -20.86
CA LEU A 128 -11.46 -10.39 -20.93
C LEU A 128 -11.45 -10.95 -22.35
N HIS A 129 -11.94 -10.21 -23.35
CA HIS A 129 -12.00 -10.69 -24.74
C HIS A 129 -10.63 -11.12 -25.29
N GLU A 130 -9.55 -10.47 -24.87
CA GLU A 130 -8.18 -10.81 -25.27
C GLU A 130 -7.74 -12.20 -24.82
N LEU A 131 -8.33 -12.69 -23.73
CA LEU A 131 -8.07 -14.01 -23.15
C LEU A 131 -8.91 -15.13 -23.79
N ASN A 132 -9.91 -14.78 -24.61
CA ASN A 132 -10.75 -15.75 -25.30
C ASN A 132 -10.05 -16.28 -26.56
N ARG A 133 -8.99 -17.06 -26.37
CA ARG A 133 -8.23 -17.70 -27.46
C ARG A 133 -8.14 -19.21 -27.23
N PRO A 134 -8.16 -20.03 -28.31
CA PRO A 134 -8.14 -21.48 -28.18
C PRO A 134 -6.84 -22.03 -27.57
N ASN A 135 -5.74 -21.27 -27.63
CA ASN A 135 -4.45 -21.63 -27.06
C ASN A 135 -4.27 -21.16 -25.60
N ILE A 136 -5.28 -20.51 -25.02
CA ILE A 136 -5.27 -20.01 -23.65
C ILE A 136 -6.13 -20.90 -22.76
N THR A 137 -5.58 -21.31 -21.62
CA THR A 137 -6.30 -21.97 -20.54
C THR A 137 -6.33 -21.05 -19.33
N LEU A 138 -7.53 -20.73 -18.85
CA LEU A 138 -7.76 -19.91 -17.66
C LEU A 138 -7.79 -20.81 -16.42
N GLY A 139 -7.03 -20.41 -15.41
CA GLY A 139 -7.06 -21.02 -14.08
C GLY A 139 -8.17 -20.43 -13.21
N LYS A 140 -8.12 -20.75 -11.91
CA LYS A 140 -9.09 -20.24 -10.93
C LYS A 140 -8.74 -18.80 -10.57
N PRO A 141 -9.63 -17.83 -10.86
CA PRO A 141 -9.35 -16.45 -10.53
C PRO A 141 -9.66 -16.15 -9.06
N PHE A 142 -9.08 -15.07 -8.56
CA PHE A 142 -9.32 -14.59 -7.21
C PHE A 142 -9.23 -13.06 -7.17
N ILE A 143 -10.06 -12.43 -6.36
CA ILE A 143 -9.95 -10.99 -6.09
C ILE A 143 -8.81 -10.79 -5.12
N VAL A 144 -8.04 -9.73 -5.32
CA VAL A 144 -6.90 -9.34 -4.50
C VAL A 144 -7.11 -7.94 -3.94
N VAL A 145 -6.89 -7.79 -2.64
CA VAL A 145 -6.76 -6.50 -1.97
C VAL A 145 -5.46 -6.50 -1.17
N GLY A 146 -4.49 -5.72 -1.62
CA GLY A 146 -3.23 -5.50 -0.92
C GLY A 146 -3.34 -4.40 0.12
N VAL A 147 -2.62 -4.53 1.23
CA VAL A 147 -2.47 -3.49 2.25
C VAL A 147 -1.00 -3.25 2.56
N GLY A 148 -0.68 -2.19 3.32
CA GLY A 148 0.72 -1.90 3.67
C GLY A 148 1.27 -2.84 4.75
N ASP A 149 0.41 -3.26 5.68
CA ASP A 149 0.74 -4.17 6.78
C ASP A 149 -0.54 -4.94 7.17
N ALA A 150 -0.57 -6.26 6.93
CA ALA A 150 -1.75 -7.10 7.14
C ALA A 150 -2.18 -7.16 8.61
N ARG A 151 -1.29 -6.87 9.57
CA ARG A 151 -1.64 -6.79 11.00
C ARG A 151 -2.65 -5.68 11.29
N GLY A 152 -2.74 -4.70 10.39
CA GLY A 152 -3.75 -3.64 10.46
C GLY A 152 -5.16 -4.11 10.10
N ILE A 153 -5.31 -5.25 9.42
CA ILE A 153 -6.62 -5.78 9.03
C ILE A 153 -7.29 -6.36 10.27
N SER A 154 -8.29 -5.66 10.78
CA SER A 154 -9.01 -6.07 12.00
C SER A 154 -10.21 -6.94 11.69
N ALA A 155 -10.91 -6.67 10.59
CA ALA A 155 -12.03 -7.47 10.12
C ALA A 155 -12.28 -7.23 8.62
N VAL A 156 -12.79 -8.25 7.95
CA VAL A 156 -13.35 -8.14 6.60
C VAL A 156 -14.78 -8.65 6.68
N LYS A 157 -15.76 -7.81 6.36
CA LYS A 157 -17.16 -8.18 6.46
C LYS A 157 -17.63 -8.73 5.11
N ALA A 158 -17.94 -10.03 5.12
CA ALA A 158 -18.73 -10.77 4.13
C ALA A 158 -18.73 -10.14 2.72
N PRO A 159 -17.62 -10.25 1.96
CA PRO A 159 -17.58 -9.70 0.62
C PRO A 159 -18.64 -10.37 -0.24
N GLN A 160 -19.41 -9.55 -0.94
CA GLN A 160 -20.42 -10.00 -1.87
C GLN A 160 -19.92 -9.79 -3.29
N VAL A 161 -19.93 -10.87 -4.07
CA VAL A 161 -19.64 -10.82 -5.50
C VAL A 161 -20.91 -11.20 -6.24
N ASN A 162 -21.45 -10.29 -7.05
CA ASN A 162 -22.72 -10.47 -7.76
C ASN A 162 -23.89 -10.89 -6.83
N GLY A 163 -23.87 -10.44 -5.57
CA GLY A 163 -24.87 -10.77 -4.54
C GLY A 163 -24.63 -12.08 -3.79
N GLU A 164 -23.59 -12.85 -4.15
CA GLU A 164 -23.18 -14.07 -3.42
C GLU A 164 -22.10 -13.72 -2.41
N THR A 165 -22.28 -14.14 -1.15
CA THR A 165 -21.26 -13.95 -0.11
C THR A 165 -20.14 -14.96 -0.29
N LEU A 166 -18.91 -14.48 -0.43
CA LEU A 166 -17.72 -15.30 -0.58
C LEU A 166 -16.83 -15.25 0.68
N THR A 167 -15.98 -16.27 0.83
CA THR A 167 -15.01 -16.34 1.93
C THR A 167 -13.76 -15.55 1.59
N VAL A 168 -13.24 -14.82 2.59
CA VAL A 168 -11.97 -14.12 2.52
C VAL A 168 -10.87 -15.00 3.07
N GLU A 169 -9.77 -15.08 2.36
CA GLU A 169 -8.57 -15.78 2.79
C GLU A 169 -7.44 -14.77 3.07
N PRO A 170 -6.61 -15.02 4.12
CA PRO A 170 -5.48 -14.16 4.44
C PRO A 170 -4.38 -14.24 3.39
N GLY A 171 -3.68 -13.12 3.21
CA GLY A 171 -2.64 -12.95 2.20
C GLY A 171 -3.22 -12.63 0.81
N THR A 172 -2.41 -12.06 -0.08
CA THR A 172 -2.92 -11.61 -1.39
C THR A 172 -3.07 -12.74 -2.42
N GLY A 173 -2.58 -13.94 -2.13
CA GLY A 173 -2.47 -15.03 -3.11
C GLY A 173 -1.40 -14.82 -4.20
N LEU A 174 -0.79 -13.63 -4.27
CA LEU A 174 0.30 -13.33 -5.20
C LEU A 174 1.66 -13.82 -4.66
N PRO A 175 2.60 -14.26 -5.53
CA PRO A 175 3.91 -14.72 -5.08
C PRO A 175 4.74 -13.64 -4.36
N GLU A 176 4.69 -12.40 -4.87
CA GLU A 176 5.57 -11.29 -4.48
C GLU A 176 4.98 -10.36 -3.40
N SER A 177 3.66 -10.42 -3.17
CA SER A 177 2.97 -9.56 -2.21
C SER A 177 2.20 -10.42 -1.22
N ARG A 178 2.53 -10.35 0.06
CA ARG A 178 1.85 -11.17 1.08
C ARG A 178 0.92 -10.37 1.96
N GLU A 179 1.05 -9.05 1.98
CA GLU A 179 0.29 -8.19 2.87
C GLU A 179 -1.08 -7.86 2.25
N GLY A 180 -2.14 -8.46 2.78
CA GLY A 180 -3.49 -8.25 2.28
C GLY A 180 -4.40 -9.46 2.45
N ILE A 181 -5.41 -9.51 1.59
CA ILE A 181 -6.40 -10.58 1.51
C ILE A 181 -6.64 -10.98 0.06
N HIS A 182 -7.18 -12.16 -0.13
CA HIS A 182 -7.75 -12.57 -1.39
C HIS A 182 -9.10 -13.26 -1.19
N ILE A 183 -9.91 -13.26 -2.24
CA ILE A 183 -11.24 -13.89 -2.26
C ILE A 183 -11.25 -14.82 -3.47
N PRO A 184 -11.17 -16.14 -3.28
CA PRO A 184 -11.31 -17.10 -4.36
C PRO A 184 -12.67 -16.92 -5.05
N LEU A 185 -12.67 -16.77 -6.37
CA LEU A 185 -13.92 -16.73 -7.12
C LEU A 185 -14.37 -18.16 -7.45
N PRO A 186 -15.66 -18.49 -7.28
CA PRO A 186 -16.16 -19.82 -7.58
C PRO A 186 -16.03 -20.16 -9.07
N ASP A 187 -15.85 -21.45 -9.35
CA ASP A 187 -15.75 -21.98 -10.71
C ASP A 187 -17.15 -21.94 -11.36
N SER A 188 -17.51 -20.80 -11.95
CA SER A 188 -18.52 -20.68 -13.02
C SER A 188 -18.77 -19.21 -13.38
N GLN A 189 -18.86 -18.93 -14.68
CA GLN A 189 -19.44 -17.71 -15.27
C GLN A 189 -18.76 -16.36 -14.98
N TRP A 190 -17.67 -16.30 -14.21
CA TRP A 190 -16.91 -15.05 -14.00
C TRP A 190 -16.39 -14.45 -15.33
N ALA A 191 -16.12 -15.28 -16.33
CA ALA A 191 -15.67 -14.87 -17.67
C ALA A 191 -16.82 -14.58 -18.66
N THR A 192 -18.08 -14.68 -18.23
CA THR A 192 -19.25 -14.56 -19.13
C THR A 192 -20.21 -13.43 -18.73
N ARG A 193 -19.97 -12.74 -17.62
CA ARG A 193 -20.79 -11.62 -17.14
C ARG A 193 -19.92 -10.61 -16.41
N ASN A 194 -20.44 -9.39 -16.27
CA ASN A 194 -19.84 -8.38 -15.42
C ASN A 194 -19.79 -8.85 -13.97
N LEU A 195 -18.79 -8.35 -13.24
CA LEU A 195 -18.58 -8.66 -11.84
C LEU A 195 -18.78 -7.40 -11.01
N THR A 196 -19.60 -7.49 -9.97
CA THR A 196 -19.83 -6.44 -8.99
C THR A 196 -19.34 -6.93 -7.64
N LEU A 197 -18.43 -6.21 -7.02
CA LEU A 197 -17.91 -6.48 -5.68
C LEU A 197 -18.44 -5.42 -4.72
N ASP A 198 -18.96 -5.86 -3.58
CA ASP A 198 -19.28 -5.03 -2.41
C ASP A 198 -18.62 -5.66 -1.18
N MET A 199 -17.77 -4.91 -0.48
CA MET A 199 -17.11 -5.41 0.73
C MET A 199 -16.87 -4.29 1.74
N SER A 200 -16.74 -4.65 3.00
CA SER A 200 -16.21 -3.74 4.02
C SER A 200 -14.91 -4.25 4.62
N LEU A 201 -13.94 -3.35 4.74
CA LEU A 201 -12.62 -3.61 5.29
C LEU A 201 -12.36 -2.68 6.47
N ASN A 202 -12.16 -3.26 7.65
CA ASN A 202 -11.78 -2.52 8.84
C ASN A 202 -10.26 -2.53 8.97
N LEU A 203 -9.64 -1.38 8.69
CA LEU A 203 -8.20 -1.24 8.61
C LEU A 203 -7.68 -0.26 9.66
N SER A 204 -6.63 -0.67 10.36
CA SER A 204 -5.93 0.15 11.34
C SER A 204 -4.50 0.42 10.87
N GLY A 205 -3.99 1.60 11.19
CA GLY A 205 -2.66 2.00 10.79
C GLY A 205 -2.08 3.12 11.63
N THR A 206 -0.84 3.46 11.31
CA THR A 206 -0.12 4.60 11.88
C THR A 206 0.52 5.42 10.78
N GLY A 207 0.64 6.72 10.97
CA GLY A 207 1.18 7.60 9.93
C GLY A 207 0.24 7.71 8.73
N SER A 208 0.73 7.43 7.52
CA SER A 208 -0.02 7.67 6.29
C SER A 208 -1.03 6.57 5.96
N PHE A 209 -2.19 7.01 5.47
CA PHE A 209 -3.14 6.17 4.75
C PHE A 209 -3.10 6.58 3.27
N SER A 210 -3.04 5.61 2.36
CA SER A 210 -3.06 5.85 0.92
C SER A 210 -3.88 4.78 0.21
N LEU A 211 -4.63 5.20 -0.80
CA LEU A 211 -5.38 4.32 -1.70
C LEU A 211 -4.79 4.45 -3.11
N VAL A 212 -4.58 3.33 -3.79
CA VAL A 212 -4.19 3.33 -5.21
C VAL A 212 -5.46 3.24 -6.07
N PRO A 213 -5.75 4.26 -6.92
CA PRO A 213 -6.93 4.27 -7.77
C PRO A 213 -6.75 3.30 -8.95
N VAL A 214 -7.02 2.02 -8.73
CA VAL A 214 -6.85 0.97 -9.76
C VAL A 214 -8.00 0.94 -10.78
N GLY A 215 -9.11 1.62 -10.52
CA GLY A 215 -10.25 1.67 -11.43
C GLY A 215 -10.07 2.69 -12.54
N ARG A 216 -10.66 2.44 -13.72
CA ARG A 216 -10.68 3.45 -14.82
C ARG A 216 -11.29 4.77 -14.34
N SER A 217 -12.38 4.69 -13.59
CA SER A 217 -12.87 5.75 -12.72
C SER A 217 -12.70 5.32 -11.27
N SER A 218 -12.09 6.16 -10.44
CA SER A 218 -11.89 5.90 -9.02
C SER A 218 -12.30 7.12 -8.20
N GLU A 219 -13.18 6.92 -7.22
CA GLU A 219 -13.62 7.95 -6.29
C GLU A 219 -13.41 7.47 -4.85
N MET A 220 -12.89 8.37 -4.02
CA MET A 220 -12.68 8.12 -2.60
C MET A 220 -13.27 9.26 -1.78
N THR A 221 -14.18 8.91 -0.88
CA THR A 221 -14.69 9.81 0.16
C THR A 221 -14.15 9.36 1.50
N LEU A 222 -13.51 10.25 2.24
CA LEU A 222 -12.97 9.95 3.57
C LEU A 222 -13.45 10.98 4.59
N ALA A 223 -14.23 10.54 5.56
CA ALA A 223 -14.55 11.31 6.75
C ALA A 223 -13.50 11.04 7.83
N SER A 224 -13.05 12.07 8.54
CA SER A 224 -12.10 11.90 9.65
C SER A 224 -12.35 12.90 10.77
N ASN A 225 -12.12 12.48 12.02
CA ASN A 225 -12.13 13.35 13.19
C ASN A 225 -10.84 14.18 13.34
N TRP A 226 -9.83 13.95 12.50
CA TRP A 226 -8.55 14.64 12.58
C TRP A 226 -8.62 16.06 11.98
N PRO A 227 -8.34 17.13 12.76
CA PRO A 227 -8.57 18.51 12.33
C PRO A 227 -7.52 19.05 11.35
N HIS A 228 -6.37 18.37 11.21
CA HIS A 228 -5.23 18.85 10.42
C HIS A 228 -4.72 17.78 9.45
N PRO A 229 -5.55 17.27 8.52
CA PRO A 229 -5.10 16.28 7.55
C PRO A 229 -4.07 16.89 6.61
N ASN A 230 -3.00 16.14 6.34
CA ASN A 230 -2.06 16.48 5.27
C ASN A 230 -2.30 15.54 4.09
N PHE A 231 -2.35 16.09 2.89
CA PHE A 231 -2.58 15.34 1.66
C PHE A 231 -1.28 15.28 0.86
N VAL A 232 -0.89 14.08 0.47
CA VAL A 232 0.32 13.79 -0.30
C VAL A 232 0.00 12.78 -1.39
N GLY A 233 0.74 12.80 -2.49
CA GLY A 233 0.54 11.93 -3.65
C GLY A 233 0.27 12.71 -4.93
N ASP A 234 -0.02 11.97 -6.01
CA ASP A 234 -0.16 12.54 -7.36
C ASP A 234 -1.54 13.15 -7.61
N PHE A 235 -2.52 12.86 -6.75
CA PHE A 235 -3.88 13.36 -6.82
C PHE A 235 -4.29 13.98 -5.48
N LEU A 236 -4.63 15.27 -5.50
CA LEU A 236 -5.11 16.02 -4.33
C LEU A 236 -6.66 16.01 -4.27
N PRO A 237 -7.27 16.16 -3.09
CA PRO A 237 -8.73 16.11 -2.95
C PRO A 237 -9.42 17.22 -3.74
N GLY A 238 -10.45 16.87 -4.50
CA GLY A 238 -11.27 17.84 -5.23
C GLY A 238 -12.19 18.69 -4.34
N LYS A 239 -12.56 18.17 -3.16
CA LYS A 239 -13.37 18.86 -2.13
C LYS A 239 -12.89 18.44 -0.73
N ARG A 240 -13.04 19.34 0.24
CA ARG A 240 -12.76 19.12 1.67
C ARG A 240 -14.03 19.21 2.48
#